data_AF-Q6NF32-F1
#
_entry.id   AF-Q6NF32-F1
#
_cell.length_a   1.000
_cell.length_b   1.000
_cell.length_c   1.000
_cell.angle_alpha   90.00
_cell.angle_beta   90.00
_cell.angle_gamma   90.00
#
_symmetry.space_group_name_H-M   'P 1'
#
loop_
_entity.id
_entity.type
_entity.pdbx_description
1 polymer ?
#
loop_
_entity_poly.entity_id
_entity_poly.type
_entity_poly.pdbx_seq_one_letter_code
_entity_poly.pdbx_strand_id
1 'polypeptide(L)'
;MRRSLIAIVAASSVAFALPAHAQRTPEPTHIPGVAVDQGDSLLVRADGNMLGVCTVGFVDTENNRVWTDAHCGENGAAVMDNFQNPIGTLRHVYPSEWEQLQNIQGTEWSVNSRASDVAYVEIDDPAILGQNYFSQNTIARDPAVGDNLCNYGGRTDSVVCTPITNINGPVVITANNGSDHGDSGGPAWIEGKGYVGQLLGSDVIWRSDVGDFTTTVFRKIADQEINSPIDLSRSLPFYDFDVQKLRNSPVTTPASAADIMRAKAVRDREERETMQRYWSGEELTPKREQAREDRANLDAREAEIEGQVSREADPQKKQELERDLENTRATKEVVEEYEAVIDGAEGMTKEEENAFREFFRDLPASWLQEFLRAFRR
;
A
#
# COMPACT_ATOMS: atom_id res chain seq x y z
N MET A 1 61.09 51.65 -25.01
CA MET A 1 59.66 51.46 -25.27
C MET A 1 59.50 50.40 -26.35
N ARG A 2 58.73 49.34 -26.08
CA ARG A 2 57.86 48.52 -26.98
C ARG A 2 58.47 47.99 -28.30
N ARG A 3 58.30 46.73 -28.72
CA ARG A 3 57.44 45.61 -28.32
C ARG A 3 57.95 44.37 -29.10
N SER A 4 58.13 43.23 -28.44
CA SER A 4 58.31 41.93 -29.11
C SER A 4 56.95 41.40 -29.55
N LEU A 5 56.87 40.91 -30.80
CA LEU A 5 55.72 40.21 -31.38
C LEU A 5 55.63 38.80 -30.79
N ILE A 6 54.49 38.45 -30.22
CA ILE A 6 54.12 37.08 -29.85
C ILE A 6 53.24 36.54 -30.97
N ALA A 7 53.67 35.44 -31.59
CA ALA A 7 52.89 34.67 -32.56
C ALA A 7 51.88 33.79 -31.81
N ILE A 8 50.60 33.90 -32.18
CA ILE A 8 49.52 33.05 -31.68
C ILE A 8 49.38 31.86 -32.65
N VAL A 9 49.60 30.65 -32.16
CA VAL A 9 49.29 29.40 -32.86
C VAL A 9 47.84 29.02 -32.51
N ALA A 10 46.96 29.02 -33.50
CA ALA A 10 45.59 28.55 -33.37
C ALA A 10 45.56 27.01 -33.49
N ALA A 11 45.28 26.31 -32.40
CA ALA A 11 44.98 24.89 -32.42
C ALA A 11 43.52 24.68 -32.85
N SER A 12 43.31 24.04 -33.99
CA SER A 12 41.99 23.64 -34.47
C SER A 12 41.60 22.31 -33.81
N SER A 13 40.64 22.35 -32.90
CA SER A 13 40.02 21.15 -32.32
C SER A 13 38.91 20.64 -33.25
N VAL A 14 39.16 19.49 -33.88
CA VAL A 14 38.14 18.70 -34.58
C VAL A 14 37.30 17.99 -33.52
N ALA A 15 36.06 18.44 -33.32
CA ALA A 15 35.10 17.79 -32.45
C ALA A 15 34.56 16.53 -33.14
N PHE A 16 34.94 15.34 -32.65
CA PHE A 16 34.26 14.10 -32.99
C PHE A 16 32.89 14.11 -32.30
N ALA A 17 31.82 14.18 -33.09
CA ALA A 17 30.47 13.94 -32.61
C ALA A 17 30.34 12.46 -32.23
N LEU A 18 30.30 12.17 -30.93
CA LEU A 18 29.90 10.87 -30.42
C LEU A 18 28.43 10.64 -30.81
N PRO A 19 28.06 9.43 -31.25
CA PRO A 19 26.65 9.12 -31.49
C PRO A 19 25.89 9.32 -30.17
N ALA A 20 24.83 10.14 -30.25
CA ALA A 20 23.86 10.28 -29.19
C ALA A 20 23.38 8.87 -28.83
N HIS A 21 23.69 8.43 -27.60
CA HIS A 21 23.08 7.24 -27.05
C HIS A 21 21.59 7.51 -27.07
N ALA A 22 20.86 6.79 -27.92
CA ALA A 22 19.42 6.75 -27.86
C ALA A 22 19.07 6.37 -26.40
N GLN A 23 18.59 7.35 -25.64
CA GLN A 23 17.98 7.08 -24.35
C GLN A 23 16.82 6.13 -24.68
N ARG A 24 16.95 4.86 -24.28
CA ARG A 24 15.82 3.94 -24.27
C ARG A 24 14.73 4.67 -23.48
N THR A 25 13.61 4.96 -24.12
CA THR A 25 12.38 5.26 -23.40
C THR A 25 12.21 4.15 -22.36
N PRO A 26 12.00 4.46 -21.07
CA PRO A 26 11.70 3.43 -20.08
C PRO A 26 10.55 2.59 -20.62
N GLU A 27 10.74 1.27 -20.60
CA GLU A 27 9.67 0.33 -20.96
C GLU A 27 8.47 0.62 -20.05
N PRO A 28 7.25 0.69 -20.58
CA PRO A 28 6.06 0.80 -19.73
C PRO A 28 6.04 -0.39 -18.77
N THR A 29 6.04 -0.07 -17.48
CA THR A 29 6.12 -1.01 -16.34
C THR A 29 4.81 -1.78 -16.07
N HIS A 30 3.77 -1.57 -16.88
CA HIS A 30 2.48 -2.23 -16.70
C HIS A 30 2.50 -3.67 -17.25
N ILE A 31 2.29 -4.63 -16.36
CA ILE A 31 2.07 -6.03 -16.70
C ILE A 31 0.60 -6.19 -17.08
N PRO A 32 0.26 -6.56 -18.33
CA PRO A 32 -1.13 -6.68 -18.75
C PRO A 32 -1.92 -7.66 -17.88
N GLY A 33 -3.03 -7.18 -17.30
CA GLY A 33 -3.91 -7.98 -16.46
C GLY A 33 -3.59 -7.94 -14.97
N VAL A 34 -2.62 -7.12 -14.56
CA VAL A 34 -2.31 -6.80 -13.16
C VAL A 34 -2.78 -5.37 -12.92
N ALA A 35 -3.66 -5.20 -11.94
CA ALA A 35 -4.32 -3.93 -11.68
C ALA A 35 -4.30 -3.62 -10.18
N VAL A 36 -4.24 -2.33 -9.87
CA VAL A 36 -4.35 -1.82 -8.50
C VAL A 36 -5.83 -1.58 -8.21
N ASP A 37 -6.46 -2.55 -7.55
CA ASP A 37 -7.85 -2.50 -7.14
C ASP A 37 -7.97 -2.01 -5.68
N GLN A 38 -9.19 -1.62 -5.29
CA GLN A 38 -9.51 -1.32 -3.91
C GLN A 38 -9.33 -2.55 -3.01
N GLY A 39 -8.65 -2.36 -1.87
CA GLY A 39 -8.32 -3.43 -0.93
C GLY A 39 -7.02 -4.16 -1.23
N ASP A 40 -6.23 -3.74 -2.22
CA ASP A 40 -4.91 -4.34 -2.47
C ASP A 40 -3.84 -3.80 -1.54
N SER A 41 -2.80 -4.57 -1.32
CA SER A 41 -1.66 -4.16 -0.51
C SER A 41 -0.79 -3.16 -1.25
N LEU A 42 -0.40 -2.10 -0.54
CA LEU A 42 0.58 -1.11 -0.95
C LEU A 42 1.87 -1.33 -0.16
N LEU A 43 2.97 -1.53 -0.87
CA LEU A 43 4.30 -1.62 -0.29
C LEU A 43 4.99 -0.27 -0.42
N VAL A 44 5.27 0.38 0.71
CA VAL A 44 5.93 1.68 0.75
C VAL A 44 7.31 1.51 1.37
N ARG A 45 8.36 1.98 0.68
CA ARG A 45 9.71 1.98 1.28
C ARG A 45 9.79 3.10 2.31
N ALA A 46 9.90 2.73 3.57
CA ALA A 46 10.19 3.64 4.68
C ALA A 46 11.70 3.83 4.85
N ASP A 47 12.07 4.78 5.72
CA ASP A 47 13.46 5.04 6.08
C ASP A 47 14.18 3.78 6.59
N GLY A 48 15.47 3.67 6.24
CA GLY A 48 16.30 2.51 6.63
C GLY A 48 16.05 1.24 5.80
N ASN A 49 15.45 1.35 4.62
CA ASN A 49 15.09 0.24 3.70
C ASN A 49 14.00 -0.71 4.25
N MET A 50 13.25 -0.33 5.28
CA MET A 50 12.14 -1.12 5.78
C MET A 50 10.92 -0.96 4.87
N LEU A 51 10.23 -2.06 4.57
CA LEU A 51 8.98 -2.03 3.81
C LEU A 51 7.81 -1.86 4.80
N GLY A 52 6.99 -0.82 4.59
CA GLY A 52 5.69 -0.66 5.22
C GLY A 52 4.60 -1.26 4.34
N VAL A 53 3.57 -1.81 4.98
CA VAL A 53 2.37 -2.33 4.30
C VAL A 53 1.18 -1.46 4.67
N CYS A 54 0.44 -1.06 3.65
CA CYS A 54 -0.88 -0.46 3.77
C CYS A 54 -1.84 -1.11 2.78
N THR A 55 -3.09 -0.67 2.79
CA THR A 55 -4.16 -1.13 1.90
C THR A 55 -4.65 0.03 1.02
N VAL A 56 -5.04 -0.27 -0.22
CA VAL A 56 -5.68 0.67 -1.15
C VAL A 56 -7.09 1.00 -0.66
N GLY A 57 -7.32 2.28 -0.36
CA GLY A 57 -8.60 2.79 0.12
C GLY A 57 -9.61 3.05 -0.99
N PHE A 58 -9.23 3.73 -2.05
CA PHE A 58 -10.14 4.01 -3.17
C PHE A 58 -9.38 4.25 -4.46
N VAL A 59 -9.84 3.63 -5.54
CA VAL A 59 -9.31 3.82 -6.88
C VAL A 59 -10.00 5.00 -7.54
N ASP A 60 -9.28 6.12 -7.68
CA ASP A 60 -9.75 7.37 -8.26
C ASP A 60 -9.23 7.51 -9.69
N THR A 61 -9.94 6.84 -10.60
CA THR A 61 -9.62 6.84 -12.04
C THR A 61 -9.75 8.21 -12.69
N GLU A 62 -10.54 9.11 -12.12
CA GLU A 62 -10.72 10.46 -12.67
C GLU A 62 -9.47 11.33 -12.48
N ASN A 63 -8.69 11.06 -11.43
CA ASN A 63 -7.52 11.84 -11.04
C ASN A 63 -6.21 11.05 -11.09
N ASN A 64 -6.20 9.86 -11.71
CA ASN A 64 -5.04 8.99 -11.84
C ASN A 64 -4.32 8.69 -10.51
N ARG A 65 -5.09 8.32 -9.48
CA ARG A 65 -4.54 8.06 -8.15
C ARG A 65 -5.29 6.97 -7.41
N VAL A 66 -4.66 6.46 -6.35
CA VAL A 66 -5.36 5.65 -5.34
C VAL A 66 -5.20 6.27 -3.96
N TRP A 67 -6.27 6.32 -3.17
CA TRP A 67 -6.25 6.90 -1.82
C TRP A 67 -5.74 5.91 -0.78
N THR A 68 -4.97 6.41 0.19
CA THR A 68 -4.41 5.66 1.32
C THR A 68 -3.97 6.62 2.44
N ASP A 69 -3.38 6.13 3.52
CA ASP A 69 -3.01 6.97 4.67
C ASP A 69 -1.64 7.64 4.53
N ALA A 70 -1.45 8.78 5.21
CA ALA A 70 -0.16 9.47 5.22
C ALA A 70 0.86 8.71 6.06
N HIS A 71 0.43 8.07 7.15
CA HIS A 71 1.33 7.28 8.00
C HIS A 71 1.88 6.02 7.32
N CYS A 72 1.37 5.66 6.13
CA CYS A 72 1.90 4.55 5.33
C CYS A 72 3.35 4.75 4.90
N GLY A 73 3.83 6.00 4.86
CA GLY A 73 5.23 6.30 4.64
C GLY A 73 5.49 7.76 4.35
N GLU A 74 6.73 8.08 4.03
CA GLU A 74 7.16 9.45 3.81
C GLU A 74 6.55 10.07 2.55
N ASN A 75 6.30 11.37 2.59
CA ASN A 75 5.84 12.09 1.41
C ASN A 75 6.91 12.05 0.30
N GLY A 76 6.54 11.54 -0.87
CA GLY A 76 7.46 11.31 -1.98
C GLY A 76 8.09 9.91 -2.00
N ALA A 77 7.72 9.01 -1.08
CA ALA A 77 8.17 7.63 -1.11
C ALA A 77 7.68 6.90 -2.36
N ALA A 78 8.50 6.00 -2.90
CA ALA A 78 8.09 5.10 -3.96
C ALA A 78 7.15 4.03 -3.40
N VAL A 79 6.08 3.76 -4.14
CA VAL A 79 5.06 2.77 -3.79
C VAL A 79 5.07 1.65 -4.81
N MET A 80 4.95 0.42 -4.32
CA MET A 80 4.91 -0.80 -5.11
C MET A 80 3.63 -1.59 -4.80
N ASP A 81 3.24 -2.46 -5.72
CA ASP A 81 2.22 -3.48 -5.49
C ASP A 81 2.77 -4.63 -4.64
N ASN A 82 1.92 -5.62 -4.33
CA ASN A 82 2.27 -6.85 -3.61
C ASN A 82 3.27 -7.75 -4.35
N PHE A 83 3.55 -7.49 -5.63
CA PHE A 83 4.55 -8.17 -6.45
C PHE A 83 5.86 -7.36 -6.58
N GLN A 84 6.00 -6.31 -5.77
CA GLN A 84 7.12 -5.36 -5.77
C GLN A 84 7.34 -4.65 -7.12
N ASN A 85 6.31 -4.54 -7.95
CA ASN A 85 6.36 -3.68 -9.13
C ASN A 85 6.09 -2.23 -8.69
N PRO A 86 6.89 -1.24 -9.15
CA PRO A 86 6.62 0.16 -8.84
C PRO A 86 5.33 0.62 -9.53
N ILE A 87 4.45 1.26 -8.77
CA ILE A 87 3.14 1.74 -9.26
C ILE A 87 2.99 3.26 -9.21
N GLY A 88 3.79 3.94 -8.38
CA GLY A 88 3.72 5.38 -8.26
C GLY A 88 4.45 5.96 -7.05
N THR A 89 4.06 7.18 -6.68
CA THR A 89 4.67 7.96 -5.60
C THR A 89 3.63 8.36 -4.56
N LEU A 90 3.93 8.16 -3.27
CA LEU A 90 3.06 8.59 -2.18
C LEU A 90 3.06 10.11 -2.05
N ARG A 91 1.87 10.71 -1.96
CA ARG A 91 1.65 12.15 -1.81
C ARG A 91 0.75 12.41 -0.61
N HIS A 92 1.29 13.08 0.40
CA HIS A 92 0.47 13.56 1.52
C HIS A 92 -0.38 14.74 1.06
N VAL A 93 -1.63 14.80 1.52
CA VAL A 93 -2.48 15.98 1.30
C VAL A 93 -2.05 17.14 2.19
N TYR A 94 -1.57 16.81 3.41
CA TYR A 94 -1.16 17.76 4.43
C TYR A 94 0.29 17.51 4.90
N PRO A 95 1.30 17.63 4.04
CA PRO A 95 2.67 17.21 4.37
C PRO A 95 3.26 17.98 5.56
N SER A 96 3.04 19.30 5.62
CA SER A 96 3.59 20.13 6.69
C SER A 96 2.88 19.92 8.03
N GLU A 97 1.57 19.72 8.00
CA GLU A 97 0.79 19.47 9.20
C GLU A 97 0.99 18.05 9.70
N TRP A 98 1.11 17.05 8.81
CA TRP A 98 1.47 15.69 9.18
C TRP A 98 2.78 15.66 9.98
N GLU A 99 3.84 16.29 9.44
CA GLU A 99 5.14 16.38 10.11
C GLU A 99 5.05 16.99 11.52
N GLN A 100 4.20 18.00 11.69
CA GLN A 100 4.02 18.73 12.96
C GLN A 100 3.09 18.02 13.95
N LEU A 101 2.06 17.33 13.46
CA LEU A 101 0.94 16.83 14.28
C LEU A 101 1.04 15.33 14.60
N GLN A 102 1.78 14.54 13.82
CA GLN A 102 1.83 13.07 13.97
C GLN A 102 2.32 12.62 15.36
N ASN A 103 3.14 13.43 16.03
CA ASN A 103 3.72 13.12 17.34
C ASN A 103 3.04 13.84 18.52
N ILE A 104 1.93 14.55 18.29
CA ILE A 104 1.24 15.29 19.35
C ILE A 104 0.33 14.35 20.14
N GLN A 105 0.65 14.15 21.42
CA GLN A 105 -0.13 13.30 22.33
C GLN A 105 -1.36 14.00 22.97
N GLY A 106 -1.53 15.31 22.76
CA GLY A 106 -2.65 16.07 23.33
C GLY A 106 -3.99 15.76 22.66
N THR A 107 -5.02 15.42 23.43
CA THR A 107 -6.36 15.06 22.92
C THR A 107 -7.03 16.18 22.12
N GLU A 108 -6.77 17.46 22.42
CA GLU A 108 -7.28 18.61 21.66
C GLU A 108 -6.82 18.62 20.19
N TRP A 109 -5.63 18.10 19.91
CA TRP A 109 -5.04 18.05 18.57
C TRP A 109 -5.17 16.67 17.91
N SER A 110 -5.74 15.71 18.63
CA SER A 110 -5.95 14.34 18.15
C SER A 110 -6.78 14.29 16.86
N VAL A 111 -7.77 15.17 16.73
CA VAL A 111 -8.62 15.29 15.53
C VAL A 111 -7.82 15.88 14.37
N ASN A 112 -7.02 16.93 14.60
CA ASN A 112 -6.18 17.52 13.56
C ASN A 112 -5.13 16.53 13.05
N SER A 113 -4.48 15.80 13.97
CA SER A 113 -3.52 14.75 13.64
C SER A 113 -4.16 13.67 12.75
N ARG A 114 -5.32 13.12 13.16
CA ARG A 114 -6.10 12.16 12.35
C ARG A 114 -6.63 12.77 11.04
N ALA A 115 -6.89 14.07 11.03
CA ALA A 115 -7.32 14.79 9.83
C ALA A 115 -6.15 14.98 8.84
N SER A 116 -4.93 15.18 9.32
CA SER A 116 -3.73 15.26 8.47
C SER A 116 -3.29 13.91 7.91
N ASP A 117 -3.75 12.80 8.51
CA ASP A 117 -3.42 11.43 8.10
C ASP A 117 -4.19 11.00 6.85
N VAL A 118 -3.85 11.61 5.71
CA VAL A 118 -4.45 11.31 4.42
C VAL A 118 -3.43 11.55 3.32
N ALA A 119 -3.34 10.58 2.43
CA ALA A 119 -2.46 10.59 1.29
C ALA A 119 -3.13 9.93 0.09
N TYR A 120 -2.45 10.01 -1.04
CA TYR A 120 -2.77 9.22 -2.21
C TYR A 120 -1.48 8.81 -2.89
N VAL A 121 -1.52 7.72 -3.63
CA VAL A 121 -0.46 7.36 -4.56
C VAL A 121 -0.77 8.02 -5.89
N GLU A 122 0.10 8.91 -6.33
CA GLU A 122 0.12 9.43 -7.69
C GLU A 122 0.61 8.31 -8.60
N ILE A 123 -0.27 7.78 -9.45
CA ILE A 123 -0.01 6.58 -10.24
C ILE A 123 0.73 6.95 -11.52
N ASP A 124 1.84 6.24 -11.79
CA ASP A 124 2.72 6.53 -12.93
C ASP A 124 2.08 6.16 -14.27
N ASP A 125 1.34 5.05 -14.32
CA ASP A 125 0.61 4.58 -15.50
C ASP A 125 -0.88 4.36 -15.16
N PRO A 126 -1.79 5.25 -15.59
CA PRO A 126 -3.23 5.09 -15.34
C PRO A 126 -3.84 3.79 -15.87
N ALA A 127 -3.16 3.08 -16.78
CA ALA A 127 -3.62 1.79 -17.30
C ALA A 127 -3.68 0.68 -16.22
N ILE A 128 -2.95 0.84 -15.12
CA ILE A 128 -2.94 -0.12 -14.00
C ILE A 128 -4.10 0.10 -13.03
N LEU A 129 -4.87 1.18 -13.17
CA LEU A 129 -5.95 1.49 -12.24
C LEU A 129 -7.11 0.51 -12.41
N GLY A 130 -7.45 -0.13 -11.30
CA GLY A 130 -8.48 -1.15 -11.22
C GLY A 130 -9.86 -0.64 -10.83
N GLN A 131 -10.57 -1.45 -10.03
CA GLN A 131 -11.96 -1.28 -9.62
C GLN A 131 -12.10 -1.12 -8.11
N ASN A 132 -13.22 -0.53 -7.70
CA ASN A 132 -13.62 -0.41 -6.30
C ASN A 132 -14.58 -1.54 -5.89
N TYR A 133 -14.06 -2.70 -5.44
CA TYR A 133 -14.89 -3.87 -5.10
C TYR A 133 -15.89 -3.63 -3.97
N PHE A 134 -15.47 -2.90 -2.95
CA PHE A 134 -16.21 -2.80 -1.70
C PHE A 134 -17.20 -1.65 -1.72
N SER A 135 -16.71 -0.47 -2.11
CA SER A 135 -17.47 0.77 -2.03
C SER A 135 -18.13 1.16 -3.36
N GLN A 136 -17.78 0.48 -4.46
CA GLN A 136 -18.07 0.91 -5.83
C GLN A 136 -17.49 2.31 -6.10
N ASN A 137 -17.93 2.98 -7.17
CA ASN A 137 -17.37 4.28 -7.58
C ASN A 137 -18.14 5.49 -7.02
N THR A 138 -18.97 5.29 -5.98
CA THR A 138 -19.76 6.38 -5.38
C THR A 138 -19.13 6.83 -4.09
N ILE A 139 -18.97 8.14 -3.90
CA ILE A 139 -18.54 8.75 -2.64
C ILE A 139 -19.77 9.13 -1.81
N ALA A 140 -19.84 8.65 -0.57
CA ALA A 140 -20.86 8.97 0.41
C ALA A 140 -20.65 10.40 0.95
N ARG A 141 -21.55 11.31 0.56
CA ARG A 141 -21.46 12.74 0.93
C ARG A 141 -21.82 13.02 2.39
N ASP A 142 -22.80 12.29 2.92
CA ASP A 142 -23.42 12.58 4.21
C ASP A 142 -23.45 11.33 5.13
N PRO A 143 -22.27 10.84 5.60
CA PRO A 143 -22.23 9.87 6.68
C PRO A 143 -22.75 10.51 7.97
N ALA A 144 -23.53 9.75 8.75
CA ALA A 144 -24.15 10.21 9.98
C ALA A 144 -23.89 9.24 11.14
N VAL A 145 -23.88 9.78 12.35
CA VAL A 145 -23.84 8.97 13.58
C VAL A 145 -24.99 7.96 13.57
N GLY A 146 -24.66 6.68 13.75
CA GLY A 146 -25.60 5.56 13.69
C GLY A 146 -25.66 4.84 12.34
N ASP A 147 -25.11 5.40 11.25
CA ASP A 147 -24.90 4.62 10.03
C ASP A 147 -23.98 3.43 10.31
N ASN A 148 -24.22 2.29 9.67
CA ASN A 148 -23.34 1.13 9.77
C ASN A 148 -22.17 1.32 8.79
N LEU A 149 -20.99 1.67 9.31
CA LEU A 149 -19.79 1.87 8.52
C LEU A 149 -19.06 0.54 8.40
N CYS A 150 -18.92 0.07 7.18
CA CYS A 150 -18.18 -1.12 6.82
C CYS A 150 -16.76 -0.76 6.41
N ASN A 151 -15.80 -1.63 6.67
CA ASN A 151 -14.45 -1.52 6.17
C ASN A 151 -13.89 -2.88 5.77
N TYR A 152 -12.85 -2.83 4.95
CA TYR A 152 -12.02 -3.98 4.62
C TYR A 152 -10.58 -3.66 4.96
N GLY A 153 -9.88 -4.65 5.50
CA GLY A 153 -8.46 -4.59 5.81
C GLY A 153 -7.69 -5.62 4.99
N GLY A 154 -6.64 -5.20 4.27
CA GLY A 154 -5.84 -6.10 3.45
C GLY A 154 -5.08 -7.14 4.26
N ARG A 155 -4.70 -6.82 5.51
CA ARG A 155 -4.00 -7.72 6.43
C ARG A 155 -4.95 -8.70 7.10
N THR A 156 -6.10 -8.20 7.58
CA THR A 156 -7.09 -9.06 8.25
C THR A 156 -7.92 -9.89 7.28
N ASP A 157 -7.89 -9.56 5.98
CA ASP A 157 -8.66 -10.19 4.90
C ASP A 157 -10.15 -10.34 5.28
N SER A 158 -10.70 -9.28 5.88
CA SER A 158 -12.02 -9.34 6.49
C SER A 158 -12.84 -8.09 6.23
N VAL A 159 -14.15 -8.28 6.05
CA VAL A 159 -15.13 -7.19 5.99
C VAL A 159 -15.89 -7.13 7.30
N VAL A 160 -15.81 -5.97 7.94
CA VAL A 160 -16.44 -5.72 9.23
C VAL A 160 -17.24 -4.42 9.16
N CYS A 161 -18.41 -4.37 9.78
CA CYS A 161 -19.18 -3.15 9.94
C CYS A 161 -19.51 -2.86 11.39
N THR A 162 -19.36 -1.59 11.76
CA THR A 162 -19.64 -1.06 13.08
C THR A 162 -20.41 0.25 12.95
N PRO A 163 -21.44 0.50 13.78
CA PRO A 163 -22.13 1.78 13.77
C PRO A 163 -21.20 2.97 14.06
N ILE A 164 -21.37 4.06 13.32
CA ILE A 164 -20.69 5.33 13.60
C ILE A 164 -21.12 5.83 14.97
N THR A 165 -20.15 5.99 15.85
CA THR A 165 -20.38 6.50 17.21
C THR A 165 -20.16 8.00 17.27
N ASN A 166 -19.19 8.52 16.52
CA ASN A 166 -18.83 9.93 16.52
C ASN A 166 -18.30 10.40 15.16
N ILE A 167 -18.51 11.69 14.86
CA ILE A 167 -17.95 12.37 13.67
C ILE A 167 -17.40 13.73 14.12
N ASN A 168 -16.07 13.88 14.06
CA ASN A 168 -15.32 15.09 14.41
C ASN A 168 -14.69 15.68 13.15
N GLY A 169 -15.45 16.52 12.43
CA GLY A 169 -15.01 17.08 11.14
C GLY A 169 -14.79 15.97 10.09
N PRO A 170 -13.56 15.78 9.59
CA PRO A 170 -13.25 14.68 8.67
C PRO A 170 -12.96 13.34 9.36
N VAL A 171 -12.92 13.29 10.69
CA VAL A 171 -12.60 12.08 11.44
C VAL A 171 -13.89 11.37 11.82
N VAL A 172 -14.01 10.10 11.44
CA VAL A 172 -15.14 9.22 11.76
C VAL A 172 -14.66 8.15 12.71
N ILE A 173 -15.46 7.88 13.75
CA ILE A 173 -15.05 6.97 14.83
C ILE A 173 -16.15 5.94 15.06
N THR A 174 -15.72 4.70 15.26
CA THR A 174 -16.58 3.56 15.59
C THR A 174 -16.01 2.83 16.81
N ALA A 175 -16.73 1.84 17.31
CA ALA A 175 -16.16 0.90 18.28
C ALA A 175 -15.04 0.06 17.66
N ASN A 176 -14.22 -0.56 18.50
CA ASN A 176 -13.20 -1.49 18.02
C ASN A 176 -13.80 -2.55 17.08
N ASN A 177 -13.33 -2.57 15.84
CA ASN A 177 -13.74 -3.50 14.79
C ASN A 177 -12.73 -4.64 14.57
N GLY A 178 -11.62 -4.67 15.32
CA GLY A 178 -10.57 -5.68 15.16
C GLY A 178 -9.61 -5.44 13.99
N SER A 179 -9.47 -4.20 13.52
CA SER A 179 -8.44 -3.82 12.54
C SER A 179 -7.04 -4.17 13.04
N ASP A 180 -6.13 -4.50 12.13
CA ASP A 180 -4.73 -4.81 12.43
C ASP A 180 -3.75 -3.96 11.61
N HIS A 181 -2.48 -3.98 11.98
CA HIS A 181 -1.38 -3.33 11.27
C HIS A 181 -1.28 -3.83 9.83
N GLY A 182 -1.33 -2.91 8.87
CA GLY A 182 -1.41 -3.21 7.43
C GLY A 182 -2.82 -3.03 6.84
N ASP A 183 -3.86 -2.98 7.67
CA ASP A 183 -5.21 -2.58 7.23
C ASP A 183 -5.34 -1.07 6.98
N SER A 184 -4.37 -0.29 7.47
CA SER A 184 -4.26 1.16 7.25
C SER A 184 -4.45 1.55 5.79
N GLY A 185 -5.19 2.61 5.53
CA GLY A 185 -5.60 3.03 4.20
C GLY A 185 -6.79 2.25 3.65
N GLY A 186 -7.17 1.12 4.26
CA GLY A 186 -8.22 0.23 3.77
C GLY A 186 -9.58 0.92 3.59
N PRO A 187 -10.41 0.47 2.63
CA PRO A 187 -11.64 1.16 2.28
C PRO A 187 -12.65 1.13 3.43
N ALA A 188 -13.33 2.25 3.65
CA ALA A 188 -14.49 2.35 4.52
C ALA A 188 -15.69 2.91 3.74
N TRP A 189 -16.84 2.25 3.85
CA TRP A 189 -18.04 2.57 3.08
C TRP A 189 -19.32 2.28 3.86
N ILE A 190 -20.43 2.87 3.41
CA ILE A 190 -21.76 2.55 3.91
C ILE A 190 -22.54 1.91 2.77
N GLU A 191 -23.11 0.72 3.00
CA GLU A 191 -23.95 0.04 1.99
C GLU A 191 -25.05 0.97 1.47
N GLY A 192 -25.14 1.07 0.14
CA GLY A 192 -26.11 1.94 -0.54
C GLY A 192 -25.76 3.44 -0.54
N LYS A 193 -24.76 3.90 0.21
CA LYS A 193 -24.26 5.30 0.14
C LYS A 193 -22.90 5.42 -0.55
N GLY A 194 -22.06 4.39 -0.47
CA GLY A 194 -20.75 4.35 -1.10
C GLY A 194 -19.59 4.64 -0.15
N TYR A 195 -18.44 4.93 -0.73
CA TYR A 195 -17.15 5.19 -0.08
C TYR A 195 -17.20 6.39 0.84
N VAL A 196 -16.84 6.21 2.10
CA VAL A 196 -16.74 7.30 3.09
C VAL A 196 -15.31 7.79 3.19
N GLY A 197 -14.34 6.88 3.18
CA GLY A 197 -12.95 7.21 3.44
C GLY A 197 -12.13 5.97 3.76
N GLN A 198 -11.04 6.16 4.49
CA GLN A 198 -10.03 5.13 4.73
C GLN A 198 -9.85 4.86 6.23
N LEU A 199 -9.53 3.61 6.54
CA LEU A 199 -9.23 3.14 7.89
C LEU A 199 -7.85 3.62 8.32
N LEU A 200 -7.77 4.42 9.39
CA LEU A 200 -6.49 4.83 9.98
C LEU A 200 -5.91 3.78 10.94
N GLY A 201 -6.78 2.99 11.57
CA GLY A 201 -6.41 1.99 12.57
C GLY A 201 -7.21 2.12 13.85
N SER A 202 -6.63 1.63 14.95
CA SER A 202 -7.27 1.59 16.27
C SER A 202 -6.50 2.40 17.32
N ASP A 203 -7.24 3.11 18.16
CA ASP A 203 -6.72 3.86 19.29
C ASP A 203 -7.09 3.18 20.61
N VAL A 204 -6.12 3.02 21.51
CA VAL A 204 -6.37 2.70 22.91
C VAL A 204 -6.35 3.99 23.71
N ILE A 205 -7.47 4.34 24.33
CA ILE A 205 -7.65 5.59 25.06
C ILE A 205 -7.90 5.27 26.53
N TRP A 206 -7.06 5.82 27.41
CA TRP A 206 -7.28 5.79 28.85
C TRP A 206 -8.04 7.04 29.30
N ARG A 207 -9.09 6.84 30.12
CA ARG A 207 -9.73 7.92 30.87
C ARG A 207 -9.90 7.54 32.33
N SER A 208 -9.70 8.51 33.22
CA SER A 208 -9.77 8.29 34.68
C SER A 208 -11.15 7.86 35.17
N ASP A 209 -12.23 8.21 34.46
CA ASP A 209 -13.62 7.93 34.84
C ASP A 209 -14.16 6.58 34.33
N VAL A 210 -13.56 6.01 33.28
CA VAL A 210 -14.06 4.78 32.64
C VAL A 210 -13.01 3.68 32.43
N GLY A 211 -11.72 3.98 32.62
CA GLY A 211 -10.59 3.10 32.27
C GLY A 211 -10.28 3.09 30.78
N ASP A 212 -9.60 2.05 30.33
CA ASP A 212 -9.24 1.88 28.91
C ASP A 212 -10.44 1.51 28.04
N PHE A 213 -10.43 2.00 26.81
CA PHE A 213 -11.31 1.56 25.75
C PHE A 213 -10.62 1.73 24.39
N THR A 214 -11.01 0.89 23.44
CA THR A 214 -10.46 0.90 22.08
C THR A 214 -11.49 1.42 21.10
N THR A 215 -11.06 2.27 20.18
CA THR A 215 -11.89 2.81 19.09
C THR A 215 -11.21 2.57 17.76
N THR A 216 -11.99 2.38 16.70
CA THR A 216 -11.46 2.38 15.34
C THR A 216 -11.71 3.74 14.70
N VAL A 217 -10.68 4.27 14.04
CA VAL A 217 -10.68 5.61 13.46
C VAL A 217 -10.59 5.53 11.94
N PHE A 218 -11.37 6.37 11.29
CA PHE A 218 -11.42 6.52 9.86
C PHE A 218 -11.24 7.97 9.46
N ARG A 219 -10.58 8.18 8.33
CA ARG A 219 -10.46 9.47 7.70
C ARG A 219 -11.42 9.56 6.53
N LYS A 220 -12.49 10.35 6.69
CA LYS A 220 -13.45 10.64 5.63
C LYS A 220 -12.76 11.43 4.54
N ILE A 221 -12.86 11.02 3.28
CA ILE A 221 -12.27 11.79 2.17
C ILE A 221 -13.33 12.74 1.61
N ALA A 222 -12.93 13.99 1.37
CA ALA A 222 -13.66 14.89 0.49
C ALA A 222 -12.82 15.07 -0.78
N ASP A 223 -13.36 14.66 -1.92
CA ASP A 223 -12.78 14.82 -3.26
C ASP A 223 -12.24 16.23 -3.53
N GLN A 224 -12.89 17.25 -2.97
CA GLN A 224 -12.48 18.65 -3.10
C GLN A 224 -11.32 19.06 -2.19
N GLU A 225 -10.92 18.25 -1.20
CA GLU A 225 -9.99 18.65 -0.16
C GLU A 225 -8.59 18.99 -0.69
N ILE A 226 -8.16 18.38 -1.79
CA ILE A 226 -6.90 18.75 -2.47
C ILE A 226 -6.98 20.15 -3.09
N ASN A 227 -8.16 20.55 -3.58
CA ASN A 227 -8.38 21.87 -4.19
C ASN A 227 -8.89 22.91 -3.18
N SER A 228 -9.37 22.46 -2.02
CA SER A 228 -9.98 23.27 -0.97
C SER A 228 -9.67 22.63 0.38
N PRO A 229 -8.40 22.69 0.83
CA PRO A 229 -7.96 22.03 2.04
C PRO A 229 -8.60 22.64 3.28
N ILE A 230 -8.79 21.80 4.29
CA ILE A 230 -9.21 22.19 5.62
C ILE A 230 -8.04 22.93 6.28
N ASP A 231 -8.32 24.05 6.96
CA ASP A 231 -7.31 24.78 7.75
C ASP A 231 -6.98 23.99 9.03
N LEU A 232 -6.01 23.08 8.95
CA LEU A 232 -5.53 22.27 10.07
C LEU A 232 -4.60 23.03 11.02
N SER A 233 -4.28 24.29 10.76
CA SER A 233 -3.56 25.16 11.70
C SER A 233 -4.42 25.57 12.91
N ARG A 234 -5.73 25.32 12.84
CA ARG A 234 -6.71 25.58 13.90
C ARG A 234 -7.27 24.27 14.41
N SER A 235 -7.47 24.16 15.72
CA SER A 235 -8.13 23.00 16.31
C SER A 235 -9.51 22.79 15.68
N LEU A 236 -9.74 21.58 15.19
CA LEU A 236 -11.01 21.14 14.66
C LEU A 236 -11.99 20.84 15.80
N PRO A 237 -13.31 20.98 15.57
CA PRO A 237 -14.30 20.62 16.58
C PRO A 237 -14.12 19.18 17.06
N PHE A 238 -13.98 19.02 18.37
CA PHE A 238 -13.91 17.74 19.05
C PHE A 238 -15.19 17.53 19.85
N TYR A 239 -15.89 16.43 19.57
CA TYR A 239 -16.97 15.92 20.41
C TYR A 239 -16.45 14.74 21.24
N ASP A 240 -16.76 14.75 22.54
CA ASP A 240 -16.34 13.70 23.47
C ASP A 240 -17.00 12.35 23.14
N PHE A 241 -16.35 11.27 23.56
CA PHE A 241 -16.78 9.91 23.27
C PHE A 241 -17.96 9.46 24.14
N ASP A 242 -18.98 8.90 23.51
CA ASP A 242 -19.93 8.04 24.22
C ASP A 242 -19.30 6.66 24.43
N VAL A 243 -18.60 6.51 25.56
CA VAL A 243 -17.87 5.29 25.91
C VAL A 243 -18.81 4.08 26.05
N GLN A 244 -20.05 4.30 26.50
CA GLN A 244 -21.03 3.21 26.60
C GLN A 244 -21.47 2.76 25.21
N LYS A 245 -21.69 3.69 24.29
CA LYS A 245 -21.96 3.34 22.89
C LYS A 245 -20.78 2.61 22.26
N LEU A 246 -19.54 3.05 22.49
CA LEU A 246 -18.35 2.36 22.00
C LEU A 246 -18.25 0.92 22.50
N ARG A 247 -18.42 0.68 23.81
CA ARG A 247 -18.31 -0.67 24.38
C ARG A 247 -19.41 -1.64 23.94
N ASN A 248 -20.60 -1.12 23.62
CA ASN A 248 -21.78 -1.92 23.33
C ASN A 248 -22.16 -1.94 21.84
N SER A 249 -21.39 -1.28 20.97
CA SER A 249 -21.70 -1.28 19.54
C SER A 249 -21.43 -2.66 18.95
N PRO A 250 -22.41 -3.24 18.21
CA PRO A 250 -22.21 -4.53 17.59
C PRO A 250 -21.20 -4.43 16.46
N VAL A 251 -20.32 -5.41 16.41
CA VAL A 251 -19.46 -5.68 15.25
C VAL A 251 -20.17 -6.71 14.39
N THR A 252 -20.42 -6.36 13.13
CA THR A 252 -21.23 -7.14 12.20
C THR A 252 -20.48 -7.34 10.88
N THR A 253 -21.06 -8.13 9.98
CA THR A 253 -20.58 -8.31 8.61
C THR A 253 -21.74 -7.96 7.68
N PRO A 254 -21.53 -7.19 6.59
CA PRO A 254 -22.59 -6.82 5.68
C PRO A 254 -23.08 -8.03 4.89
N ALA A 255 -24.33 -7.99 4.43
CA ALA A 255 -24.90 -9.10 3.67
C ALA A 255 -24.13 -9.38 2.37
N SER A 256 -23.54 -8.33 1.78
CA SER A 256 -22.74 -8.42 0.55
C SER A 256 -21.33 -8.98 0.75
N ALA A 257 -20.83 -9.07 1.99
CA ALA A 257 -19.43 -9.42 2.26
C ALA A 257 -19.00 -10.75 1.66
N ALA A 258 -19.80 -11.81 1.84
CA ALA A 258 -19.43 -13.13 1.37
C ALA A 258 -19.27 -13.19 -0.16
N ASP A 259 -20.06 -12.41 -0.89
CA ASP A 259 -19.98 -12.35 -2.35
C ASP A 259 -18.83 -11.45 -2.81
N ILE A 260 -18.62 -10.30 -2.15
CA ILE A 260 -17.47 -9.41 -2.42
C ILE A 260 -16.15 -10.15 -2.17
N MET A 261 -16.02 -10.80 -1.01
CA MET A 261 -14.80 -11.55 -0.65
C MET A 261 -14.55 -12.72 -1.60
N ARG A 262 -15.61 -13.41 -2.07
CA ARG A 262 -15.46 -14.46 -3.09
C ARG A 262 -14.97 -13.88 -4.42
N ALA A 263 -15.49 -12.73 -4.83
CA ALA A 263 -15.06 -12.06 -6.06
C ALA A 263 -13.59 -11.61 -5.96
N LYS A 264 -13.19 -10.96 -4.85
CA LYS A 264 -11.81 -10.57 -4.61
C LYS A 264 -10.87 -11.78 -4.59
N ALA A 265 -11.21 -12.84 -3.87
CA ALA A 265 -10.39 -14.06 -3.83
C ALA A 265 -10.23 -14.75 -5.20
N VAL A 266 -11.22 -14.63 -6.09
CA VAL A 266 -11.10 -15.09 -7.48
C VAL A 266 -10.11 -14.22 -8.24
N ARG A 267 -10.24 -12.88 -8.17
CA ARG A 267 -9.31 -11.97 -8.84
C ARG A 267 -7.89 -12.15 -8.33
N ASP A 268 -7.67 -12.14 -7.02
CA ASP A 268 -6.32 -12.25 -6.42
C ASP A 268 -5.65 -13.57 -6.79
N ARG A 269 -6.42 -14.63 -7.04
CA ARG A 269 -5.88 -15.89 -7.61
C ARG A 269 -5.50 -15.73 -9.08
N GLU A 270 -6.38 -15.16 -9.91
CA GLU A 270 -6.12 -14.94 -11.34
C GLU A 270 -4.92 -14.01 -11.59
N GLU A 271 -4.75 -13.00 -10.74
CA GLU A 271 -3.62 -12.08 -10.77
C GLU A 271 -2.32 -12.80 -10.43
N ARG A 272 -2.29 -13.62 -9.37
CA ARG A 272 -1.14 -14.47 -9.04
C ARG A 272 -0.77 -15.43 -10.17
N GLU A 273 -1.76 -16.08 -10.79
CA GLU A 273 -1.54 -16.96 -11.95
C GLU A 273 -1.01 -16.17 -13.17
N THR A 274 -1.43 -14.92 -13.33
CA THR A 274 -0.93 -14.02 -14.39
C THR A 274 0.51 -13.62 -14.12
N MET A 275 0.86 -13.26 -12.89
CA MET A 275 2.23 -12.96 -12.49
C MET A 275 3.16 -14.16 -12.64
N GLN A 276 2.72 -15.36 -12.23
CA GLN A 276 3.50 -16.58 -12.41
C GLN A 276 3.79 -16.89 -13.87
N ARG A 277 2.81 -16.69 -14.76
CA ARG A 277 3.00 -16.83 -16.21
C ARG A 277 3.88 -15.73 -16.78
N TYR A 278 3.72 -14.48 -16.35
CA TYR A 278 4.54 -13.37 -16.82
C TYR A 278 6.02 -13.60 -16.50
N TRP A 279 6.30 -14.10 -15.29
CA TRP A 279 7.64 -14.47 -14.84
C TRP A 279 8.15 -15.82 -15.36
N SER A 280 7.30 -16.60 -16.04
CA SER A 280 7.73 -17.86 -16.64
C SER A 280 8.74 -17.58 -17.75
N GLY A 281 9.97 -18.06 -17.56
CA GLY A 281 11.09 -17.84 -18.47
C GLY A 281 11.97 -16.63 -18.15
N GLU A 282 11.66 -15.85 -17.12
CA GLU A 282 12.59 -14.85 -16.56
C GLU A 282 13.62 -15.50 -15.63
N GLU A 283 14.80 -14.89 -15.51
CA GLU A 283 15.77 -15.26 -14.47
C GLU A 283 15.31 -14.68 -13.13
N LEU A 284 14.61 -15.48 -12.32
CA LEU A 284 14.01 -15.04 -11.06
C LEU A 284 14.97 -15.08 -9.86
N THR A 285 16.19 -15.58 -10.03
CA THR A 285 17.20 -15.68 -8.97
C THR A 285 17.40 -14.35 -8.22
N PRO A 286 17.59 -13.19 -8.89
CA PRO A 286 17.79 -11.93 -8.18
C PRO A 286 16.57 -11.50 -7.36
N LYS A 287 15.36 -11.67 -7.89
CA LYS A 287 14.10 -11.35 -7.19
C LYS A 287 13.94 -12.21 -5.94
N ARG A 288 14.24 -13.51 -6.06
CA ARG A 288 14.20 -14.45 -4.94
C ARG A 288 15.25 -14.13 -3.88
N GLU A 289 16.49 -13.84 -4.28
CA GLU A 289 17.56 -13.50 -3.34
C GLU A 289 17.19 -12.24 -2.55
N GLN A 290 16.66 -11.22 -3.22
CA GLN A 290 16.15 -10.02 -2.55
C GLN A 290 15.00 -10.33 -1.59
N ALA A 291 13.99 -11.10 -2.02
CA ALA A 291 12.86 -11.46 -1.16
C ALA A 291 13.31 -12.21 0.10
N ARG A 292 14.27 -13.13 -0.04
CA ARG A 292 14.87 -13.87 1.09
C ARG A 292 15.67 -12.97 2.02
N GLU A 293 16.39 -12.01 1.48
CA GLU A 293 17.10 -11.00 2.26
C GLU A 293 16.12 -10.13 3.04
N ASP A 294 15.05 -9.65 2.39
CA ASP A 294 14.00 -8.86 3.02
C ASP A 294 13.34 -9.65 4.16
N ARG A 295 12.98 -10.93 3.92
CA ARG A 295 12.42 -11.80 4.97
C ARG A 295 13.39 -12.01 6.12
N ALA A 296 14.67 -12.29 5.84
CA ALA A 296 15.67 -12.49 6.89
C ALA A 296 15.89 -11.24 7.74
N ASN A 297 15.83 -10.05 7.13
CA ASN A 297 15.90 -8.78 7.84
C ASN A 297 14.66 -8.58 8.75
N LEU A 298 13.47 -8.92 8.26
CA LEU A 298 12.23 -8.85 9.03
C LEU A 298 12.22 -9.87 10.19
N ASP A 299 12.70 -11.09 9.98
CA ASP A 299 12.88 -12.10 11.05
C ASP A 299 13.82 -11.59 12.16
N ALA A 300 14.95 -10.99 11.78
CA ALA A 300 15.90 -10.44 12.72
C ALA A 300 15.31 -9.27 13.52
N ARG A 301 14.54 -8.40 12.85
CA ARG A 301 13.86 -7.26 13.46
C ARG A 301 12.73 -7.70 14.40
N GLU A 302 11.94 -8.68 14.00
CA GLU A 302 10.89 -9.30 14.81
C GLU A 302 11.48 -9.80 16.13
N ALA A 303 12.53 -10.62 16.06
CA ALA A 303 13.21 -11.15 17.25
C ALA A 303 13.84 -10.06 18.13
N GLU A 304 14.38 -9.00 17.53
CA GLU A 304 14.92 -7.84 18.26
C GLU A 304 13.81 -7.16 19.07
N ILE A 305 12.69 -6.80 18.42
CA ILE A 305 11.58 -6.09 19.03
C ILE A 305 10.90 -6.94 20.09
N GLU A 306 10.65 -8.24 19.85
CA GLU A 306 10.12 -9.16 20.87
C GLU A 306 10.97 -9.18 22.14
N GLY A 307 12.30 -9.16 21.95
CA GLY A 307 13.25 -9.01 23.05
C GLY A 307 13.09 -7.69 23.80
N GLN A 308 12.81 -6.59 23.11
CA GLN A 308 12.58 -5.27 23.72
C GLN A 308 11.24 -5.22 24.46
N VAL A 309 10.14 -5.65 23.83
CA VAL A 309 8.79 -5.72 24.42
C VAL A 309 8.78 -6.51 25.72
N SER A 310 9.45 -7.66 25.75
CA SER A 310 9.51 -8.52 26.94
C SER A 310 10.27 -7.91 28.13
N ARG A 311 11.13 -6.91 27.89
CA ARG A 311 11.94 -6.24 28.92
C ARG A 311 11.45 -4.84 29.26
N GLU A 312 10.59 -4.24 28.44
CA GLU A 312 10.10 -2.88 28.65
C GLU A 312 9.07 -2.85 29.78
N ALA A 313 9.32 -1.97 30.74
CA ALA A 313 8.47 -1.78 31.92
C ALA A 313 7.58 -0.54 31.79
N ASP A 314 7.93 0.40 30.92
CA ASP A 314 7.12 1.57 30.61
C ASP A 314 5.96 1.17 29.68
N PRO A 315 4.69 1.32 30.12
CA PRO A 315 3.54 0.88 29.33
C PRO A 315 3.41 1.59 27.97
N GLN A 316 3.80 2.87 27.87
CA GLN A 316 3.67 3.64 26.63
C GLN A 316 4.71 3.17 25.61
N LYS A 317 5.97 3.03 26.06
CA LYS A 317 7.03 2.50 25.18
C LYS A 317 6.77 1.05 24.80
N LYS A 318 6.22 0.26 25.71
CA LYS A 318 5.86 -1.12 25.40
C LYS A 318 4.79 -1.17 24.31
N GLN A 319 3.78 -0.31 24.37
CA GLN A 319 2.76 -0.21 23.33
C GLN A 319 3.35 0.24 21.99
N GLU A 320 4.29 1.19 21.98
CA GLU A 320 5.02 1.60 20.77
C GLU A 320 5.81 0.43 20.15
N LEU A 321 6.47 -0.38 20.98
CA LEU A 321 7.21 -1.56 20.52
C LEU A 321 6.28 -2.69 20.04
N GLU A 322 5.15 -2.90 20.70
CA GLU A 322 4.13 -3.87 20.25
C GLU A 322 3.58 -3.48 18.87
N ARG A 323 3.34 -2.19 18.66
CA ARG A 323 2.96 -1.63 17.35
C ARG A 323 4.04 -1.87 16.27
N ASP A 324 5.30 -1.61 16.59
CA ASP A 324 6.41 -1.87 15.67
C ASP A 324 6.56 -3.36 15.33
N LEU A 325 6.29 -4.24 16.31
CA LEU A 325 6.30 -5.69 16.12
C LEU A 325 5.17 -6.14 15.18
N GLU A 326 3.96 -5.62 15.38
CA GLU A 326 2.81 -5.91 14.52
C GLU A 326 3.05 -5.43 13.08
N ASN A 327 3.58 -4.21 12.90
CA ASN A 327 4.02 -3.71 11.59
C ASN A 327 5.05 -4.64 10.93
N THR A 328 6.06 -5.08 11.69
CA THR A 328 7.12 -5.98 11.17
C THR A 328 6.54 -7.31 10.68
N ARG A 329 5.59 -7.88 11.44
CA ARG A 329 4.91 -9.14 11.08
C ARG A 329 4.02 -8.98 9.85
N ALA A 330 3.26 -7.88 9.76
CA ALA A 330 2.43 -7.59 8.60
C ALA A 330 3.27 -7.51 7.31
N THR A 331 4.41 -6.80 7.34
CA THR A 331 5.34 -6.75 6.21
C THR A 331 5.88 -8.12 5.84
N LYS A 332 6.27 -8.92 6.84
CA LYS A 332 6.81 -10.25 6.62
C LYS A 332 5.85 -11.17 5.89
N GLU A 333 4.56 -11.14 6.23
CA GLU A 333 3.55 -11.96 5.55
C GLU A 333 3.42 -11.61 4.06
N VAL A 334 3.46 -10.33 3.70
CA VAL A 334 3.43 -9.93 2.27
C VAL A 334 4.69 -10.39 1.53
N VAL A 335 5.87 -10.31 2.17
CA VAL A 335 7.12 -10.82 1.59
C VAL A 335 7.07 -12.34 1.40
N GLU A 336 6.50 -13.08 2.37
CA GLU A 336 6.31 -14.52 2.26
C GLU A 336 5.35 -14.91 1.13
N GLU A 337 4.28 -14.14 0.92
CA GLU A 337 3.39 -14.35 -0.23
C GLU A 337 4.12 -14.09 -1.56
N TYR A 338 4.88 -13.01 -1.66
CA TYR A 338 5.69 -12.70 -2.84
C TYR A 338 6.70 -13.82 -3.15
N GLU A 339 7.39 -14.37 -2.14
CA GLU A 339 8.26 -15.53 -2.30
C GLU A 339 7.51 -16.74 -2.87
N ALA A 340 6.31 -17.03 -2.35
CA ALA A 340 5.50 -18.16 -2.81
C ALA A 340 5.09 -18.02 -4.29
N VAL A 341 4.82 -16.79 -4.75
CA VAL A 341 4.50 -16.52 -6.15
C VAL A 341 5.74 -16.76 -7.05
N ILE A 342 6.92 -16.28 -6.64
CA ILE A 342 8.19 -16.53 -7.36
C ILE A 342 8.46 -18.03 -7.47
N ASP A 343 8.33 -18.77 -6.36
CA ASP A 343 8.59 -20.20 -6.34
C ASP A 343 7.59 -20.99 -7.21
N GLY A 344 6.33 -20.55 -7.27
CA GLY A 344 5.34 -21.10 -8.19
C GLY A 344 5.69 -20.89 -9.67
N ALA A 345 6.18 -19.70 -10.03
CA ALA A 345 6.60 -19.38 -11.40
C ALA A 345 7.72 -20.30 -11.90
N GLU A 346 8.70 -20.64 -11.04
CA GLU A 346 9.74 -21.61 -11.40
C GLU A 346 9.26 -23.06 -11.45
N GLY A 347 8.24 -23.41 -10.67
CA GLY A 347 7.56 -24.69 -10.82
C GLY A 347 7.02 -24.85 -12.23
N MET A 348 6.34 -23.80 -12.72
CA MET A 348 5.83 -23.76 -14.09
C MET A 348 6.92 -23.86 -15.14
N THR A 349 8.05 -23.15 -15.01
CA THR A 349 9.14 -23.26 -16.01
C THR A 349 9.70 -24.67 -16.09
N LYS A 350 9.83 -25.38 -14.96
CA LYS A 350 10.25 -26.80 -14.95
C LYS A 350 9.21 -27.72 -15.57
N GLU A 351 7.93 -27.50 -15.29
CA GLU A 351 6.83 -28.26 -15.91
C GLU A 351 6.75 -28.03 -17.42
N GLU A 352 6.87 -26.79 -17.87
CA GLU A 352 6.93 -26.40 -19.29
C GLU A 352 8.17 -26.96 -19.98
N GLU A 353 9.35 -26.90 -19.35
CA GLU A 353 10.56 -27.57 -19.84
C GLU A 353 10.34 -29.08 -19.99
N ASN A 354 9.70 -29.72 -19.01
CA ASN A 354 9.42 -31.14 -19.03
C ASN A 354 8.39 -31.48 -20.12
N ALA A 355 7.31 -30.70 -20.26
CA ALA A 355 6.30 -30.86 -21.30
C ALA A 355 6.89 -30.65 -22.70
N PHE A 356 7.78 -29.67 -22.86
CA PHE A 356 8.54 -29.46 -24.09
C PHE A 356 9.44 -30.67 -24.36
N ARG A 357 10.23 -31.13 -23.38
CA ARG A 357 11.08 -32.33 -23.53
C ARG A 357 10.27 -33.58 -23.88
N GLU A 358 9.10 -33.78 -23.28
CA GLU A 358 8.22 -34.90 -23.59
C GLU A 358 7.59 -34.79 -24.99
N PHE A 359 7.11 -33.61 -25.39
CA PHE A 359 6.59 -33.37 -26.72
C PHE A 359 7.64 -33.65 -27.82
N PHE A 360 8.89 -33.28 -27.57
CA PHE A 360 10.00 -33.52 -28.50
C PHE A 360 10.68 -34.89 -28.33
N ARG A 361 10.31 -35.70 -27.33
CA ARG A 361 10.91 -37.02 -27.09
C ARG A 361 10.63 -38.00 -28.23
N ASP A 362 9.47 -37.87 -28.86
CA ASP A 362 9.01 -38.78 -29.92
C ASP A 362 9.18 -38.18 -31.34
N LEU A 363 9.75 -36.98 -31.45
CA LEU A 363 10.03 -36.34 -32.73
C LEU A 363 11.43 -36.69 -33.26
N PRO A 364 11.60 -36.95 -34.57
CA PRO A 364 12.92 -37.22 -35.14
C PRO A 364 13.87 -36.04 -34.91
N ALA A 365 15.12 -36.31 -34.52
CA ALA A 365 16.13 -35.28 -34.20
C ALA A 365 16.36 -34.21 -35.30
N SER A 366 15.99 -34.51 -36.55
CA SER A 366 16.02 -33.56 -37.66
C SER A 366 15.02 -32.40 -37.51
N TRP A 367 13.88 -32.61 -36.84
CA TRP A 367 12.85 -31.59 -36.62
C TRP A 367 13.23 -30.57 -35.54
N LEU A 368 13.92 -31.02 -34.49
CA LEU A 368 14.40 -30.15 -33.41
C LEU A 368 15.41 -29.10 -33.93
N GLN A 369 16.27 -29.48 -34.89
CA GLN A 369 17.22 -28.54 -35.50
C GLN A 369 16.57 -27.51 -36.43
N GLU A 370 15.48 -27.84 -37.12
CA GLU A 370 14.72 -26.88 -37.92
C GLU A 370 13.90 -25.93 -37.03
N PHE A 371 13.27 -26.44 -35.97
CA PHE A 371 12.48 -25.64 -35.04
C PHE A 371 13.34 -24.60 -34.28
N LEU A 372 14.52 -25.00 -33.78
CA LEU A 372 15.47 -24.10 -33.12
C LEU A 372 16.10 -23.06 -34.07
N ARG A 373 16.14 -23.33 -35.39
CA ARG A 373 16.54 -22.35 -36.41
C ARG A 373 15.44 -21.33 -36.71
N ALA A 374 14.17 -21.68 -36.54
CA ALA A 374 13.03 -20.79 -36.74
C ALA A 374 12.84 -19.83 -35.55
N PHE A 375 13.11 -20.27 -34.32
CA PHE A 375 12.98 -19.47 -33.10
C PHE A 375 14.09 -18.43 -32.87
N ARG A 376 15.22 -18.53 -33.60
CA ARG A 376 16.35 -17.58 -33.53
C ARG A 376 16.32 -16.50 -34.63
N ARG A 377 15.20 -16.37 -35.34
CA ARG A 377 14.90 -15.24 -36.24
C ARG A 377 13.76 -14.46 -35.64
#